data_AF-P83985-F1
#
_entry.id   AF-P83985-F1
#
_cell.length_a   1.000
_cell.length_b   1.000
_cell.length_c   1.000
_cell.angle_alpha   90.00
_cell.angle_beta   90.00
_cell.angle_gamma   90.00
#
_symmetry.space_group_name_H-M   'P 1'
#
loop_
_entity.id
_entity.type
_entity.pdbx_description
1 polymer ?
#
loop_
_entity_poly.entity_id
_entity_poly.type
_entity_poly.pdbx_seq_one_letter_code
_entity_poly.pdbx_strand_id
1 'polypeptide(L)'
;PAVQGNDKKYTMSSVLKVSAADWKTNRFYQCQAGYNLNDMVESRFETPKIQEPNITALVPSVDFISSQNAVLGCVISGFAPDNIRVSWKKDQVDQTGVVLSSKRRTDNTFETISYLIIPTVNWKIGDKYTCEVSHPPSNFRSMISMKYQEGEKSSCPSGSPPGTCPPCSLTPELLYHTNLSVTLRNGEKHQYKCD
;
A
#
# COMPACT_ATOMS: atom_id res chain seq x y z
N PRO A 1 -8.86 -33.38 -23.36
CA PRO A 1 -9.70 -33.50 -24.57
C PRO A 1 -10.57 -32.25 -24.68
N ALA A 2 -10.99 -31.87 -25.90
CA ALA A 2 -11.89 -30.73 -26.07
C ALA A 2 -13.31 -31.10 -25.58
N VAL A 3 -13.94 -30.18 -24.84
CA VAL A 3 -15.30 -30.33 -24.32
C VAL A 3 -16.24 -29.49 -25.17
N GLN A 4 -17.35 -30.09 -25.61
CA GLN A 4 -18.37 -29.38 -26.38
C GLN A 4 -19.33 -28.65 -25.44
N GLY A 5 -19.49 -27.34 -25.65
CA GLY A 5 -20.48 -26.52 -24.98
C GLY A 5 -21.87 -26.62 -25.61
N ASN A 6 -22.89 -26.09 -24.93
CA ASN A 6 -24.27 -26.05 -25.42
C ASN A 6 -24.43 -25.25 -26.72
N ASP A 7 -23.51 -24.33 -26.99
CA ASP A 7 -23.43 -23.53 -28.22
C ASP A 7 -22.79 -24.29 -29.40
N LYS A 8 -22.52 -25.59 -29.23
CA LYS A 8 -21.80 -26.46 -30.18
C LYS A 8 -20.35 -26.01 -30.43
N LYS A 9 -19.77 -25.12 -29.63
CA LYS A 9 -18.34 -24.79 -29.67
C LYS A 9 -17.55 -25.73 -28.78
N TYR A 10 -16.27 -25.89 -29.10
CA TYR A 10 -15.36 -26.75 -28.36
C TYR A 10 -14.40 -25.90 -27.54
N THR A 11 -14.22 -26.26 -26.26
CA THR A 11 -13.24 -25.65 -25.36
C THR A 11 -12.14 -26.65 -25.04
N MET A 12 -10.89 -26.23 -25.19
CA MET A 12 -9.73 -27.01 -24.80
C MET A 12 -8.80 -26.13 -23.96
N SER A 13 -8.19 -26.71 -22.94
CA SER A 13 -7.23 -26.02 -22.08
C SER A 13 -5.90 -26.77 -22.09
N SER A 14 -4.80 -26.03 -22.20
CA SER A 14 -3.45 -26.54 -22.03
C SER A 14 -2.80 -25.81 -20.86
N VAL A 15 -2.12 -26.56 -19.99
CA VAL A 15 -1.48 -26.01 -18.79
C VAL A 15 0.02 -26.26 -18.89
N LEU A 16 0.78 -25.18 -19.06
CA LEU A 16 2.24 -25.21 -19.02
C LEU A 16 2.70 -25.06 -17.55
N LYS A 17 3.39 -26.07 -17.03
CA LYS A 17 4.03 -26.00 -15.70
C LYS A 17 5.46 -25.49 -15.87
N VAL A 18 5.76 -24.36 -15.23
CA VAL A 18 7.08 -23.71 -15.27
C VAL A 18 7.68 -23.70 -13.86
N SER A 19 9.00 -23.79 -13.76
CA SER A 19 9.66 -23.67 -12.46
C SER A 19 9.58 -22.22 -11.95
N ALA A 20 9.52 -22.03 -10.64
CA ALA A 20 9.53 -20.68 -10.04
C ALA A 20 10.83 -19.92 -10.36
N ALA A 21 11.95 -20.63 -10.53
CA ALA A 21 13.21 -20.04 -10.96
C ALA A 21 13.11 -19.49 -12.38
N ASP A 22 12.65 -20.30 -13.34
CA ASP A 22 12.47 -19.88 -14.73
C ASP A 22 11.49 -18.72 -14.85
N TRP A 23 10.39 -18.76 -14.09
CA TRP A 23 9.41 -17.68 -14.04
C TRP A 23 10.00 -16.35 -13.54
N LYS A 24 10.96 -16.40 -12.63
CA LYS A 24 11.63 -15.19 -12.10
C LYS A 24 12.70 -14.63 -13.03
N THR A 25 13.18 -15.38 -14.03
CA THR A 25 14.23 -14.93 -14.97
C THR A 25 13.76 -13.93 -16.04
N ASN A 26 12.60 -13.30 -15.84
CA ASN A 26 12.01 -12.33 -16.77
C ASN A 26 11.80 -12.89 -18.19
N ARG A 27 11.36 -14.14 -18.31
CA ARG A 27 11.11 -14.81 -19.60
C ARG A 27 9.70 -14.52 -20.10
N PHE A 28 9.52 -14.44 -21.41
CA PHE A 28 8.20 -14.48 -22.00
C PHE A 28 7.80 -15.94 -22.30
N TYR A 29 6.53 -16.26 -22.08
CA TYR A 29 5.94 -17.54 -22.47
C TYR A 29 4.91 -17.31 -23.56
N GLN A 30 4.71 -18.30 -24.43
CA GLN A 30 3.77 -18.21 -25.54
C GLN A 30 2.80 -19.39 -25.48
N CYS A 31 1.51 -19.10 -25.68
CA CYS A 31 0.48 -20.09 -25.90
C CYS A 31 -0.06 -19.90 -27.31
N GLN A 32 -0.08 -20.97 -28.10
CA GLN A 32 -0.66 -20.96 -29.44
C GLN A 32 -1.84 -21.93 -29.48
N ALA A 33 -2.97 -21.47 -30.01
CA ALA A 33 -4.17 -22.27 -30.15
C ALA A 33 -4.83 -22.00 -31.51
N GLY A 34 -5.15 -23.06 -32.24
CA GLY A 34 -5.82 -22.97 -33.53
C GLY A 34 -6.44 -24.30 -33.93
N TYR A 35 -7.32 -24.26 -34.92
CA TYR A 35 -7.90 -25.46 -35.53
C TYR A 35 -6.91 -26.11 -36.51
N ASN A 36 -6.25 -25.28 -37.32
CA ASN A 36 -5.19 -25.68 -38.24
C ASN A 36 -3.84 -25.21 -37.70
N LEU A 37 -2.79 -25.97 -37.99
CA LEU A 37 -1.41 -25.60 -37.64
C LEU A 37 -1.00 -24.24 -38.22
N ASN A 38 -1.55 -23.85 -39.38
CA ASN A 38 -1.24 -22.58 -40.03
C ASN A 38 -2.07 -21.40 -39.49
N ASP A 39 -3.18 -21.66 -38.78
CA ASP A 39 -4.12 -20.65 -38.29
C ASP A 39 -4.12 -20.59 -36.75
N MET A 40 -2.95 -20.73 -36.13
CA MET A 40 -2.82 -20.67 -34.67
C MET A 40 -2.77 -19.22 -34.19
N VAL A 41 -3.65 -18.88 -33.24
CA VAL A 41 -3.63 -17.62 -32.52
C VAL A 41 -2.62 -17.71 -31.39
N GLU A 42 -1.64 -16.80 -31.38
CA GLU A 42 -0.60 -16.72 -30.35
C GLU A 42 -0.97 -15.69 -29.27
N SER A 43 -0.75 -16.05 -28.02
CA SER A 43 -0.79 -15.16 -26.87
C SER A 43 0.55 -15.20 -26.14
N ARG A 44 1.11 -14.02 -25.84
CA ARG A 44 2.36 -13.87 -25.11
C ARG A 44 2.08 -13.45 -23.67
N PHE A 45 2.79 -14.08 -22.76
CA PHE A 45 2.75 -13.77 -21.34
C PHE A 45 4.12 -13.24 -20.93
N GLU A 46 4.16 -12.02 -20.44
CA GLU A 46 5.32 -11.50 -19.73
C GLU A 46 5.25 -11.96 -18.28
N THR A 47 6.38 -12.40 -17.75
CA THR A 47 6.50 -12.65 -16.31
C THR A 47 6.25 -11.36 -15.53
N PRO A 48 5.52 -11.40 -14.41
CA PRO A 48 5.32 -10.23 -13.56
C PRO A 48 6.66 -9.63 -13.16
N LYS A 49 6.86 -8.36 -13.48
CA LYS A 49 8.01 -7.60 -12.99
C LYS A 49 7.92 -7.54 -11.46
N ILE A 50 8.89 -8.13 -10.79
CA ILE A 50 8.98 -8.10 -9.33
C ILE A 50 9.64 -6.80 -8.91
N GLN A 51 8.95 -6.01 -8.08
CA GLN A 51 9.48 -4.77 -7.52
C GLN A 51 9.28 -4.77 -6.00
N GLU A 52 10.31 -4.35 -5.28
CA GLU A 52 10.28 -4.26 -3.83
C GLU A 52 9.55 -3.00 -3.36
N PRO A 53 8.88 -3.04 -2.20
CA PRO A 53 8.20 -1.88 -1.65
C PRO A 53 9.17 -0.84 -1.08
N ASN A 54 8.79 0.43 -1.20
CA ASN A 54 9.26 1.52 -0.37
C ASN A 54 8.28 1.74 0.78
N ILE A 55 8.81 1.98 1.98
CA ILE A 55 8.00 2.12 3.20
C ILE A 55 8.30 3.47 3.85
N THR A 56 7.23 4.22 4.13
CA THR A 56 7.30 5.52 4.80
C THR A 56 6.34 5.55 5.97
N ALA A 57 6.79 6.06 7.10
CA ALA A 57 5.95 6.26 8.29
C ALA A 57 5.11 7.54 8.15
N LEU A 58 3.85 7.46 8.58
CA LEU A 58 2.98 8.61 8.80
C LEU A 58 2.70 8.75 10.29
N VAL A 59 3.36 9.71 10.91
CA VAL A 59 3.15 10.03 12.32
C VAL A 59 2.17 11.21 12.41
N PRO A 60 1.19 11.21 13.33
CA PRO A 60 0.38 12.39 13.59
C PRO A 60 1.26 13.61 13.85
N SER A 61 0.95 14.74 13.23
CA SER A 61 1.39 16.02 13.77
C SER A 61 0.75 16.20 15.15
N VAL A 62 1.40 16.97 16.04
CA VAL A 62 0.88 17.25 17.39
C VAL A 62 -0.56 17.80 17.33
N ASP A 63 -0.90 18.50 16.24
CA ASP A 63 -2.22 19.08 15.97
C ASP A 63 -3.30 18.05 15.62
N PHE A 64 -2.94 16.88 15.10
CA PHE A 64 -3.88 15.83 14.66
C PHE A 64 -4.15 14.76 15.72
N ILE A 65 -3.55 14.91 16.90
CA ILE A 65 -3.81 14.03 18.03
C ILE A 65 -5.15 14.43 18.64
N SER A 66 -6.20 13.64 18.38
CA SER A 66 -7.44 13.78 19.16
C SER A 66 -7.13 13.56 20.64
N SER A 67 -7.94 14.14 21.54
CA SER A 67 -7.74 14.01 22.99
C SER A 67 -7.67 12.56 23.48
N GLN A 68 -8.20 11.61 22.71
CA GLN A 68 -8.30 10.19 23.08
C GLN A 68 -7.34 9.29 22.29
N ASN A 69 -7.27 9.43 20.96
CA ASN A 69 -6.55 8.52 20.08
C ASN A 69 -5.58 9.25 19.12
N ALA A 70 -4.47 8.58 18.82
CA ALA A 70 -3.52 8.91 17.78
C ALA A 70 -3.57 7.85 16.66
N VAL A 71 -3.36 8.26 15.41
CA VAL A 71 -3.41 7.36 14.24
C VAL A 71 -2.04 7.30 13.59
N LEU A 72 -1.36 6.16 13.71
CA LEU A 72 -0.13 5.89 13.00
C LEU A 72 -0.45 5.32 11.61
N GLY A 73 0.34 5.68 10.61
CA GLY A 73 0.25 5.12 9.26
C GLY A 73 1.56 4.58 8.75
N CYS A 74 1.46 3.62 7.83
CA CYS A 74 2.57 2.97 7.15
C CYS A 74 2.22 2.95 5.66
N VAL A 75 2.82 3.86 4.90
CA VAL A 75 2.66 3.97 3.45
C VAL A 75 3.62 2.98 2.80
N ILE A 76 3.09 2.13 1.93
CA ILE A 76 3.84 1.08 1.26
C ILE A 76 3.59 1.26 -0.24
N SER A 77 4.62 1.51 -1.03
CA SER A 77 4.46 1.89 -2.44
C SER A 77 5.53 1.30 -3.34
N GLY A 78 5.24 1.19 -4.64
CA GLY A 78 6.21 0.75 -5.65
C GLY A 78 6.40 -0.77 -5.76
N PHE A 79 5.59 -1.58 -5.05
CA PHE A 79 5.74 -3.04 -5.05
C PHE A 79 4.97 -3.72 -6.18
N ALA A 80 5.45 -4.88 -6.63
CA ALA A 80 4.74 -5.73 -7.58
C ALA A 80 5.19 -7.19 -7.46
N PRO A 81 4.27 -8.18 -7.56
CA PRO A 81 2.80 -8.06 -7.60
C PRO A 81 2.20 -7.56 -6.26
N ASP A 82 0.88 -7.50 -6.13
CA ASP A 82 0.18 -6.93 -4.96
C ASP A 82 0.18 -7.81 -3.69
N ASN A 83 0.98 -8.88 -3.66
CA ASN A 83 1.05 -9.82 -2.54
C ASN A 83 1.90 -9.28 -1.40
N ILE A 84 1.31 -8.42 -0.58
CA ILE A 84 1.95 -7.76 0.56
C ILE A 84 1.35 -8.24 1.88
N ARG A 85 2.16 -8.31 2.94
CA ARG A 85 1.69 -8.54 4.32
C ARG A 85 2.21 -7.44 5.22
N VAL A 86 1.33 -6.94 6.10
CA VAL A 86 1.63 -5.86 7.04
C VAL A 86 1.14 -6.27 8.43
N SER A 87 1.97 -6.09 9.43
CA SER A 87 1.64 -6.33 10.83
C SER A 87 2.18 -5.20 11.71
N TRP A 88 1.57 -5.01 12.87
CA TRP A 88 1.96 -3.96 13.82
C TRP A 88 2.40 -4.57 15.13
N LYS A 89 3.36 -3.92 15.80
CA LYS A 89 3.80 -4.29 17.15
C LYS A 89 3.93 -3.06 18.04
N LYS A 90 3.60 -3.23 19.33
CA LYS A 90 3.94 -2.31 20.42
C LYS A 90 4.97 -3.02 21.30
N ASP A 91 6.20 -2.53 21.35
CA ASP A 91 7.27 -3.13 22.17
C ASP A 91 7.36 -4.67 22.08
N GLN A 92 7.31 -5.19 20.85
CA GLN A 92 7.29 -6.63 20.48
C GLN A 92 5.95 -7.37 20.63
N VAL A 93 4.92 -6.75 21.20
CA VAL A 93 3.58 -7.35 21.31
C VAL A 93 2.76 -7.00 20.08
N ASP A 94 2.18 -8.01 19.42
CA ASP A 94 1.36 -7.83 18.22
C ASP A 94 0.17 -6.89 18.48
N GLN A 95 -0.11 -6.02 17.51
CA GLN A 95 -1.20 -5.05 17.52
C GLN A 95 -2.08 -5.26 16.29
N THR A 96 -3.37 -4.94 16.44
CA THR A 96 -4.33 -5.04 15.33
C THR A 96 -4.40 -3.72 14.58
N GLY A 97 -3.80 -3.68 13.40
CA GLY A 97 -3.95 -2.57 12.46
C GLY A 97 -4.98 -2.86 11.37
N VAL A 98 -5.25 -1.85 10.55
CA VAL A 98 -6.08 -1.96 9.34
C VAL A 98 -5.18 -1.79 8.12
N VAL A 99 -5.30 -2.64 7.11
CA VAL A 99 -4.58 -2.53 5.84
C VAL A 99 -5.61 -2.23 4.76
N LEU A 100 -5.40 -1.16 3.99
CA LEU A 100 -6.27 -0.86 2.86
C LEU A 100 -6.01 -1.81 1.69
N SER A 101 -6.99 -1.91 0.79
CA SER A 101 -6.82 -2.62 -0.47
C SER A 101 -5.74 -1.93 -1.33
N SER A 102 -4.82 -2.73 -1.89
CA SER A 102 -3.81 -2.24 -2.82
C SER A 102 -4.43 -1.56 -4.04
N LYS A 103 -3.91 -0.40 -4.41
CA LYS A 103 -4.26 0.33 -5.63
C LYS A 103 -3.12 0.23 -6.63
N ARG A 104 -3.46 0.12 -7.92
CA ARG A 104 -2.47 0.12 -9.00
C ARG A 104 -2.10 1.56 -9.38
N ARG A 105 -0.80 1.82 -9.48
CA ARG A 105 -0.20 3.08 -9.92
C ARG A 105 -0.01 3.10 -11.45
N THR A 106 0.30 4.28 -11.99
CA THR A 106 0.51 4.50 -13.43
C THR A 106 1.69 3.73 -14.01
N ASP A 107 2.69 3.41 -13.18
CA ASP A 107 3.90 2.64 -13.51
C ASP A 107 3.70 1.11 -13.37
N ASN A 108 2.45 0.64 -13.25
CA ASN A 108 2.07 -0.75 -13.01
C ASN A 108 2.57 -1.34 -11.68
N THR A 109 3.04 -0.51 -10.74
CA THR A 109 3.26 -0.94 -9.35
C THR A 109 1.98 -0.83 -8.54
N PHE A 110 2.03 -1.34 -7.32
CA PHE A 110 0.97 -1.25 -6.33
C PHE A 110 1.38 -0.35 -5.17
N GLU A 111 0.37 0.20 -4.54
CA GLU A 111 0.48 1.00 -3.34
C GLU A 111 -0.65 0.67 -2.37
N THR A 112 -0.32 0.61 -1.09
CA THR A 112 -1.29 0.46 -0.01
C THR A 112 -0.83 1.25 1.20
N ILE A 113 -1.73 1.41 2.15
CA ILE A 113 -1.47 2.04 3.43
C ILE A 113 -2.08 1.20 4.52
N SER A 114 -1.34 1.06 5.62
CA SER A 114 -1.85 0.48 6.85
C SER A 114 -1.90 1.53 7.95
N TYR A 115 -2.94 1.47 8.76
CA TYR A 115 -3.14 2.35 9.90
C TYR A 115 -3.20 1.56 11.20
N LEU A 116 -2.76 2.19 12.28
CA LEU A 116 -2.90 1.71 13.64
C LEU A 116 -3.45 2.83 14.52
N ILE A 117 -4.60 2.59 15.14
CA ILE A 117 -5.23 3.52 16.08
C ILE A 117 -4.77 3.14 17.49
N ILE A 118 -4.19 4.09 18.21
CA ILE A 118 -3.60 3.88 19.54
C ILE A 118 -4.06 4.95 20.53
N PRO A 119 -4.07 4.67 21.84
CA PRO A 119 -4.35 5.70 22.84
C PRO A 119 -3.31 6.82 22.80
N THR A 120 -3.75 8.07 22.80
CA THR A 120 -2.89 9.26 22.81
C THR A 120 -1.91 9.26 23.99
N VAL A 121 -2.35 8.77 25.15
CA VAL A 121 -1.51 8.68 26.36
C VAL A 121 -0.29 7.79 26.15
N ASN A 122 -0.48 6.61 25.55
CA ASN A 122 0.60 5.65 25.26
C ASN A 122 1.59 6.26 24.26
N TRP A 123 1.06 6.93 23.24
CA TRP A 123 1.89 7.62 22.25
C TRP A 123 2.78 8.68 22.89
N LYS A 124 2.19 9.59 23.68
CA LYS A 124 2.91 10.70 24.34
C LYS A 124 3.92 10.25 25.40
N ILE A 125 3.70 9.09 26.04
CA ILE A 125 4.67 8.49 26.98
C ILE A 125 5.91 7.96 26.24
N GLY A 126 5.86 7.83 24.91
CA GLY A 126 6.99 7.42 24.08
C GLY A 126 7.04 5.92 23.77
N ASP A 127 5.92 5.22 23.92
CA ASP A 127 5.77 3.82 23.50
C ASP A 127 6.19 3.66 22.04
N LYS A 128 6.93 2.59 21.73
CA LYS A 128 7.40 2.32 20.38
C LYS A 128 6.42 1.44 19.63
N TYR A 129 5.95 1.94 18.50
CA TYR A 129 5.12 1.17 17.58
C TYR A 129 5.91 0.87 16.32
N THR A 130 5.80 -0.36 15.81
CA THR A 130 6.55 -0.83 14.65
C THR A 130 5.59 -1.40 13.62
N CYS A 131 5.66 -0.88 12.38
CA CYS A 131 5.04 -1.48 11.20
C CYS A 131 6.04 -2.46 10.59
N GLU A 132 5.71 -3.75 10.55
CA GLU A 132 6.46 -4.79 9.86
C GLU A 132 5.80 -5.07 8.51
N VAL A 133 6.60 -5.04 7.45
CA VAL A 133 6.15 -5.27 6.08
C VAL A 133 6.95 -6.41 5.47
N SER A 134 6.24 -7.36 4.87
CA SER A 134 6.86 -8.44 4.10
C SER A 134 6.22 -8.55 2.73
N HIS A 135 7.06 -8.65 1.70
CA HIS A 135 6.66 -8.84 0.32
C HIS A 135 7.31 -10.14 -0.21
N PRO A 136 6.64 -11.29 -0.06
CA PRO A 136 7.18 -12.59 -0.46
C PRO A 136 7.70 -12.68 -1.90
N PRO A 137 7.08 -12.05 -2.92
CA PRO A 137 7.58 -12.13 -4.29
C PRO A 137 9.01 -11.60 -4.47
N SER A 138 9.34 -10.48 -3.82
CA SER A 138 10.69 -9.90 -3.85
C SER A 138 11.59 -10.35 -2.70
N ASN A 139 11.12 -11.28 -1.85
CA ASN A 139 11.75 -11.64 -0.57
C ASN A 139 12.07 -10.42 0.33
N PHE A 140 11.37 -9.30 0.12
CA PHE A 140 11.62 -8.10 0.89
C PHE A 140 10.98 -8.23 2.27
N ARG A 141 11.74 -7.83 3.30
CA ARG A 141 11.25 -7.71 4.67
C ARG A 141 11.89 -6.49 5.31
N SER A 142 11.06 -5.60 5.82
CA SER A 142 11.54 -4.42 6.55
C SER A 142 10.55 -4.03 7.63
N MET A 143 11.02 -3.22 8.56
CA MET A 143 10.21 -2.69 9.66
C MET A 143 10.56 -1.23 9.89
N ILE A 144 9.53 -0.40 10.09
CA ILE A 144 9.71 1.00 10.45
C ILE A 144 9.13 1.23 11.85
N SER A 145 9.94 1.82 12.73
CA SER A 145 9.54 2.12 14.10
C SER A 145 9.21 3.59 14.24
N MET A 146 8.15 3.86 14.98
CA MET A 146 7.58 5.18 15.21
C MET A 146 7.56 5.40 16.72
N LYS A 147 8.05 6.56 17.14
CA LYS A 147 7.95 7.07 18.51
C LYS A 147 7.46 8.51 18.47
N TYR A 148 6.78 8.92 19.52
CA TYR A 148 6.44 10.33 19.69
C TYR A 148 7.73 11.13 19.76
N GLN A 149 7.88 12.06 18.84
CA GLN A 149 8.86 13.13 18.95
C GLN A 149 8.06 14.36 19.34
N GLU A 150 8.33 14.88 20.53
CA GLU A 150 7.87 16.21 20.86
C GLU A 150 8.48 17.13 19.80
N GLY A 151 7.64 17.80 19.02
CA GLY A 151 8.13 18.74 18.02
C GLY A 151 9.08 19.68 18.74
N GLU A 152 10.36 19.66 18.38
CA GLU A 152 11.26 20.75 18.73
C GLU A 152 10.54 21.99 18.23
N LYS A 153 9.95 22.76 19.14
CA LYS A 153 9.56 24.13 18.84
C LYS A 153 10.82 24.69 18.22
N SER A 154 10.79 24.98 16.92
CA SER A 154 11.91 25.62 16.23
C SER A 154 12.27 26.83 17.08
N SER A 155 13.33 26.70 17.88
CA SER A 155 13.68 27.73 18.83
C SER A 155 14.18 28.86 17.95
N CYS A 156 13.35 29.89 17.75
CA CYS A 156 13.74 31.08 17.00
C CYS A 156 15.05 31.56 17.69
N PRO A 157 16.20 31.58 17.00
CA PRO A 157 17.49 31.80 17.65
C PRO A 157 17.41 33.11 18.45
N SER A 158 17.82 33.03 19.70
CA SER A 158 17.77 34.14 20.66
C SER A 158 18.49 35.36 20.07
N GLY A 159 17.74 36.38 19.67
CA GLY A 159 18.27 37.59 19.02
C GLY A 159 17.68 37.95 17.65
N SER A 160 16.68 37.22 17.15
CA SER A 160 15.98 37.59 15.90
C SER A 160 15.12 38.87 16.08
N PRO A 161 15.19 39.86 15.17
CA PRO A 161 14.36 41.06 15.23
C PRO A 161 12.85 40.77 15.16
N PRO A 162 11.99 41.61 15.76
CA PRO A 162 10.54 41.48 15.65
C PRO A 162 10.11 41.44 14.18
N GLY A 163 9.41 40.38 13.76
CA GLY A 163 8.86 40.23 12.40
C GLY A 163 9.69 39.40 11.40
N THR A 164 10.80 38.78 11.81
CA THR A 164 11.62 37.92 10.91
C THR A 164 11.45 36.41 11.11
N CYS A 165 10.68 35.97 12.12
CA CYS A 165 10.42 34.53 12.29
C CYS A 165 9.54 34.08 11.09
N PRO A 166 10.00 33.13 10.24
CA PRO A 166 9.22 32.72 9.08
C PRO A 166 7.87 32.18 9.53
N PRO A 167 6.76 32.47 8.81
CA PRO A 167 5.48 31.85 9.13
C PRO A 167 5.68 30.33 9.08
N CYS A 168 5.28 29.65 10.16
CA CYS A 168 5.37 28.20 10.28
C CYS A 168 4.61 27.57 9.11
N SER A 169 5.32 27.13 8.07
CA SER A 169 4.73 26.46 6.90
C SER A 169 4.41 25.00 7.23
N LEU A 170 3.92 24.73 8.44
CA LEU A 170 3.43 23.42 8.85
C LEU A 170 1.98 23.25 8.42
N THR A 171 1.70 23.43 7.13
CA THR A 171 0.51 22.80 6.55
C THR A 171 0.82 21.32 6.42
N PRO A 172 0.16 20.40 7.17
CA PRO A 172 0.34 18.99 6.91
C PRO A 172 -0.08 18.72 5.46
N GLU A 173 0.88 18.38 4.61
CA GLU A 173 0.61 17.99 3.24
C GLU A 173 -0.14 16.65 3.30
N LEU A 174 -1.44 16.67 3.00
CA LEU A 174 -2.25 15.47 3.01
C LEU A 174 -1.79 14.57 1.86
N LEU A 175 -0.98 13.56 2.16
CA LEU A 175 -0.42 12.64 1.16
C LEU A 175 -1.49 11.84 0.41
N TYR A 176 -2.73 11.81 0.89
CA TYR A 176 -3.84 11.11 0.26
C TYR A 176 -5.17 11.86 0.42
N HIS A 177 -5.68 12.42 -0.68
CA HIS A 177 -7.09 12.81 -0.73
C HIS A 177 -7.94 11.55 -0.92
N THR A 178 -8.81 11.25 0.04
CA THR A 178 -9.81 10.19 -0.12
C THR A 178 -11.18 10.79 -0.35
N ASN A 179 -11.84 10.35 -1.42
CA ASN A 179 -13.26 10.61 -1.62
C ASN A 179 -14.05 9.52 -0.88
N LEU A 180 -14.70 9.87 0.23
CA LEU A 180 -15.67 8.99 0.87
C LEU A 180 -16.99 9.11 0.13
N SER A 181 -17.43 8.04 -0.55
CA SER A 181 -18.76 7.99 -1.15
C SER A 181 -19.72 7.21 -0.24
N VAL A 182 -20.75 7.90 0.26
CA VAL A 182 -21.80 7.33 1.12
C VAL A 182 -23.06 7.19 0.28
N THR A 183 -23.62 5.98 0.20
CA THR A 183 -24.97 5.77 -0.34
C THR A 183 -25.93 5.60 0.82
N LEU A 184 -26.86 6.54 0.99
CA LEU A 184 -27.89 6.51 2.01
C LEU A 184 -28.99 5.49 1.64
N ARG A 185 -29.77 5.04 2.63
CA ARG A 185 -30.84 4.04 2.43
C ARG A 185 -31.95 4.50 1.47
N ASN A 186 -32.11 5.81 1.29
CA ASN A 186 -33.02 6.42 0.31
C ASN A 186 -32.44 6.45 -1.13
N GLY A 187 -31.24 5.90 -1.34
CA GLY A 187 -30.54 5.87 -2.62
C GLY A 187 -29.66 7.09 -2.92
N GLU A 188 -29.68 8.12 -2.06
CA GLU A 188 -28.86 9.32 -2.26
C GLU A 188 -27.37 9.01 -2.10
N LYS A 189 -26.58 9.49 -3.06
CA LYS A 189 -25.12 9.34 -3.05
C LYS A 189 -24.48 10.66 -2.64
N HIS A 190 -23.76 10.65 -1.54
CA HIS A 190 -22.95 11.77 -1.06
C HIS A 190 -21.48 11.44 -1.29
N GLN A 191 -20.74 12.40 -1.86
CA GLN A 191 -19.31 12.27 -2.06
C GLN A 191 -18.61 13.32 -1.22
N TYR A 192 -17.95 12.89 -0.16
CA TYR A 192 -17.16 13.74 0.71
C TYR A 192 -15.72 13.73 0.23
N LYS A 193 -15.17 14.91 -0.03
CA LYS A 193 -13.74 15.09 -0.15
C LYS A 193 -13.18 15.21 1.26
N CYS A 194 -12.35 14.26 1.66
CA CYS A 194 -11.50 14.43 2.83
C CYS A 194 -10.21 15.10 2.34
N ASP A 195 -10.21 16.43 2.45
CA ASP A 195 -9.02 17.28 2.33
C ASP A 195 -8.30 17.38 3.69
#